data_AF-A0A920RXR5-F1
#
_entry.id   AF-A0A920RXR5-F1
#
_cell.length_a   1.000
_cell.length_b   1.000
_cell.length_c   1.000
_cell.angle_alpha   90.00
_cell.angle_beta   90.00
_cell.angle_gamma   90.00
#
_symmetry.space_group_name_H-M   'P 1'
#
loop_
_entity.id
_entity.type
_entity.pdbx_description
1 polymer ?
#
loop_
_entity_poly.entity_id
_entity_poly.type
_entity_poly.pdbx_seq_one_letter_code
_entity_poly.pdbx_strand_id
1 'polypeptide(L)'
;MRILILVCCLLVSVAEAEEEPIVIIISMDGVPHKISDNPNLNAFKRMERYGIKADHLIPVYQSTTYPAHVSLATGVYPDRHGILHNSFWDVKRGLFNYSDDASWIEAPPIWVLAEQQGIKSAVFFWVGSETDWHSIGASYRKAPFDPNIKEEQKIEQILKWIDMDKVNRPRLIMSYWDGTDSVGHLYGPNSQRNSEQILRQNKLLQDLIIAIDQRKAWGHITLMVVSDHGMTEVTNYINLEQLLKISGSKPEFQRDLQWHIFS
;
A
#
# COMPACT_ATOMS: atom_id res chain seq x y z
N MET A 1 54.17 -50.22 15.97
CA MET A 1 53.06 -50.20 15.00
C MET A 1 51.91 -49.40 15.62
N ARG A 2 51.79 -48.13 15.18
CA ARG A 2 50.64 -47.18 15.24
C ARG A 2 49.76 -47.11 16.50
N ILE A 3 50.01 -46.06 17.29
CA ILE A 3 49.05 -45.43 18.21
C ILE A 3 48.01 -44.70 17.35
N LEU A 4 46.74 -45.09 17.44
CA LEU A 4 45.63 -44.44 16.76
C LEU A 4 45.04 -43.40 17.71
N ILE A 5 45.39 -42.12 17.52
CA ILE A 5 44.72 -41.00 18.19
C ILE A 5 43.44 -40.72 17.40
N LEU A 6 42.30 -41.11 17.96
CA LEU A 6 40.98 -40.78 17.43
C LEU A 6 40.68 -39.33 17.82
N VAL A 7 40.97 -38.38 16.93
CA VAL A 7 40.53 -36.99 17.06
C VAL A 7 39.04 -36.95 16.69
N CYS A 8 38.17 -36.98 17.69
CA CYS A 8 36.77 -36.60 17.55
C CYS A 8 36.70 -35.09 17.29
N CYS A 9 36.75 -34.68 16.02
CA CYS A 9 36.30 -33.35 15.62
C CYS A 9 34.78 -33.29 15.80
N LEU A 10 34.34 -32.82 16.96
CA LEU A 10 33.00 -32.26 17.15
C LEU A 10 32.88 -31.04 16.24
N LEU A 11 32.49 -31.25 14.99
CA LEU A 11 31.92 -30.20 14.16
C LEU A 11 30.56 -29.85 14.76
N VAL A 12 30.58 -28.99 15.79
CA VAL A 12 29.40 -28.22 16.15
C VAL A 12 29.17 -27.28 14.98
N SER A 13 28.37 -27.73 14.02
CA SER A 13 27.67 -26.82 13.13
C SER A 13 26.81 -25.97 14.05
N VAL A 14 27.29 -24.77 14.37
CA VAL A 14 26.41 -23.70 14.80
C VAL A 14 25.56 -23.44 13.58
N ALA A 15 24.42 -24.11 13.49
CA ALA A 15 23.36 -23.66 12.62
C ALA A 15 22.98 -22.28 13.18
N GLU A 16 23.52 -21.22 12.58
CA GLU A 16 22.93 -19.90 12.73
C GLU A 16 21.46 -20.07 12.39
N ALA A 17 20.59 -19.87 13.38
CA ALA A 17 19.16 -19.91 13.16
C ALA A 17 18.86 -18.83 12.13
N GLU A 18 18.49 -19.25 10.91
CA GLU A 18 18.18 -18.38 9.78
C GLU A 18 17.18 -17.31 10.25
N GLU A 19 17.51 -16.04 10.02
CA GLU A 19 16.61 -14.94 10.41
C GLU A 19 15.27 -15.10 9.69
N GLU A 20 14.17 -14.90 10.41
CA GLU A 20 12.86 -15.10 9.82
C GLU A 20 12.58 -14.05 8.74
N PRO A 21 12.01 -14.46 7.58
CA PRO A 21 11.73 -13.52 6.50
C PRO A 21 10.76 -12.41 6.92
N ILE A 22 11.08 -11.18 6.54
CA ILE A 22 10.25 -9.99 6.71
C ILE A 22 9.90 -9.44 5.32
N VAL A 23 8.62 -9.18 5.08
CA VAL A 23 8.12 -8.51 3.88
C VAL A 23 7.69 -7.11 4.25
N ILE A 24 8.27 -6.11 3.58
CA ILE A 24 7.90 -4.70 3.69
C ILE A 24 7.22 -4.28 2.38
N ILE A 25 5.98 -3.80 2.46
CA ILE A 25 5.20 -3.31 1.33
C ILE A 25 4.97 -1.81 1.52
N ILE A 26 5.50 -1.01 0.60
CA ILE A 26 5.27 0.42 0.54
C ILE A 26 4.35 0.71 -0.64
N SER A 27 3.18 1.28 -0.38
CA SER A 27 2.32 1.84 -1.43
C SER A 27 2.58 3.34 -1.54
N MET A 28 2.92 3.83 -2.73
CA MET A 28 3.08 5.26 -3.01
C MET A 28 1.91 5.72 -3.88
N ASP A 29 0.99 6.49 -3.30
CA ASP A 29 -0.29 6.86 -3.94
C ASP A 29 -0.09 7.62 -5.27
N GLY A 30 -0.82 7.20 -6.30
CA GLY A 30 -0.93 7.88 -7.58
C GLY A 30 0.39 7.99 -8.34
N VAL A 31 1.38 7.15 -8.05
CA VAL A 31 2.66 7.13 -8.77
C VAL A 31 2.51 6.37 -10.10
N PRO A 32 2.63 7.04 -11.26
CA PRO A 32 2.47 6.39 -12.55
C PRO A 32 3.68 5.51 -12.88
N HIS A 33 3.48 4.45 -13.68
CA HIS A 33 4.58 3.57 -14.11
C HIS A 33 5.71 4.28 -14.88
N LYS A 34 5.40 5.41 -15.54
CA LYS A 34 6.35 6.19 -16.38
C LYS A 34 7.37 7.01 -15.61
N ILE A 35 7.56 6.79 -14.31
CA ILE A 35 8.63 7.43 -13.55
C ILE A 35 10.02 6.89 -13.90
N SER A 36 10.11 5.66 -14.43
CA SER A 36 11.40 4.98 -14.65
C SER A 36 12.31 5.65 -15.67
N ASP A 37 11.80 6.57 -16.47
CA ASP A 37 12.58 7.29 -17.49
C ASP A 37 13.39 8.44 -16.88
N ASN A 38 13.11 8.83 -15.62
CA ASN A 38 13.87 9.84 -14.92
C ASN A 38 15.18 9.24 -14.36
N PRO A 39 16.35 9.66 -14.87
CA PRO A 39 17.64 9.09 -14.47
C PRO A 39 18.04 9.45 -13.03
N ASN A 40 17.38 10.44 -12.41
CA ASN A 40 17.71 10.92 -11.07
C ASN A 40 17.03 10.10 -9.95
N LEU A 41 16.22 9.09 -10.30
CA LEU A 41 15.52 8.23 -9.34
C LEU A 41 16.39 7.08 -8.84
N ASN A 42 17.49 7.41 -8.18
CA ASN A 42 18.54 6.46 -7.77
C ASN A 42 18.04 5.29 -6.91
N ALA A 43 17.07 5.51 -6.03
CA ALA A 43 16.51 4.45 -5.18
C ALA A 43 15.72 3.44 -6.02
N PHE A 44 14.85 3.92 -6.90
CA PHE A 44 14.14 3.08 -7.85
C PHE A 44 15.09 2.35 -8.80
N LYS A 45 16.09 3.05 -9.36
CA LYS A 45 17.13 2.42 -10.20
C LYS A 45 17.93 1.35 -9.48
N ARG A 46 18.16 1.52 -8.18
CA ARG A 46 18.80 0.50 -7.38
C ARG A 46 17.90 -0.73 -7.21
N MET A 47 16.61 -0.55 -6.93
CA MET A 47 15.65 -1.66 -6.87
C MET A 47 15.53 -2.37 -8.22
N GLU A 48 15.52 -1.64 -9.34
CA GLU A 48 15.54 -2.21 -10.69
C GLU A 48 16.79 -3.05 -10.95
N ARG A 49 17.96 -2.58 -10.50
CA ARG A 49 19.26 -3.24 -10.76
C ARG A 49 19.47 -4.51 -9.92
N TYR A 50 19.02 -4.49 -8.66
CA TYR A 50 19.29 -5.56 -7.69
C TYR A 50 18.05 -6.36 -7.28
N GLY A 51 16.89 -6.04 -7.84
CA GLY A 51 15.62 -6.69 -7.56
C GLY A 51 14.88 -7.07 -8.84
N ILE A 52 13.55 -7.13 -8.75
CA ILE A 52 12.65 -7.46 -9.85
C ILE A 52 11.72 -6.28 -10.08
N LYS A 53 11.53 -5.90 -11.36
CA LYS A 53 10.58 -4.88 -11.78
C LYS A 53 9.61 -5.47 -12.80
N ALA A 54 8.33 -5.18 -12.62
CA ALA A 54 7.32 -5.34 -13.67
C ALA A 54 7.27 -4.09 -14.55
N ASP A 55 6.87 -4.23 -15.82
CA ASP A 55 6.73 -3.08 -16.73
C ASP A 55 5.72 -2.06 -16.22
N HIS A 56 4.60 -2.55 -15.67
CA HIS A 56 3.58 -1.76 -14.99
C HIS A 56 2.67 -2.67 -14.15
N LEU A 57 2.01 -2.08 -13.15
CA LEU A 57 0.87 -2.68 -12.47
C LEU A 57 -0.41 -2.28 -13.22
N ILE A 58 -1.31 -3.25 -13.44
CA ILE A 58 -2.65 -2.97 -13.96
C ILE A 58 -3.58 -2.79 -12.75
N PRO A 59 -4.08 -1.57 -12.48
CA PRO A 59 -4.97 -1.35 -11.35
C PRO A 59 -6.35 -1.96 -11.60
N VAL A 60 -7.09 -2.20 -10.52
CA VAL A 60 -8.50 -2.59 -10.64
C VAL A 60 -9.34 -1.42 -11.16
N TYR A 61 -10.50 -1.74 -11.72
CA TYR A 61 -11.49 -0.74 -12.09
C TYR A 61 -12.47 -0.53 -10.91
N GLN A 62 -12.79 0.70 -10.50
CA GLN A 62 -12.22 1.98 -10.93
C GLN A 62 -10.83 2.21 -10.31
N SER A 63 -9.93 2.87 -11.05
CA SER A 63 -8.56 3.17 -10.60
C SER A 63 -8.55 4.32 -9.58
N THR A 64 -9.13 4.06 -8.42
CA THR A 64 -9.21 4.97 -7.26
C THR A 64 -8.57 4.32 -6.05
N THR A 65 -8.10 5.14 -5.12
CA THR A 65 -7.27 4.74 -3.99
C THR A 65 -7.83 3.56 -3.20
N TYR A 66 -9.11 3.60 -2.81
CA TYR A 66 -9.67 2.64 -1.88
C TYR A 66 -9.87 1.26 -2.48
N PRO A 67 -10.57 1.12 -3.64
CA PRO A 67 -10.67 -0.18 -4.30
C PRO A 67 -9.31 -0.80 -4.59
N ALA A 68 -8.35 -0.01 -5.06
CA ALA A 68 -7.01 -0.51 -5.39
C ALA A 68 -6.23 -0.96 -4.16
N HIS A 69 -6.18 -0.18 -3.07
CA HIS A 69 -5.51 -0.58 -1.84
C HIS A 69 -6.16 -1.82 -1.20
N VAL A 70 -7.49 -1.93 -1.21
CA VAL A 70 -8.17 -3.10 -0.66
C VAL A 70 -7.95 -4.33 -1.56
N SER A 71 -7.93 -4.17 -2.89
CA SER A 71 -7.54 -5.24 -3.81
C SER A 71 -6.10 -5.70 -3.58
N LEU A 72 -5.14 -4.78 -3.37
CA LEU A 72 -3.75 -5.12 -3.01
C LEU A 72 -3.66 -5.90 -1.68
N ALA A 73 -4.51 -5.57 -0.71
CA ALA A 73 -4.53 -6.25 0.58
C ALA A 73 -5.24 -7.61 0.57
N THR A 74 -6.22 -7.81 -0.31
CA THR A 74 -7.10 -8.99 -0.28
C THR A 74 -6.85 -9.97 -1.44
N GLY A 75 -6.20 -9.52 -2.51
CA GLY A 75 -5.94 -10.32 -3.71
C GLY A 75 -7.17 -10.59 -4.58
N VAL A 76 -8.30 -9.90 -4.33
CA VAL A 76 -9.54 -10.04 -5.10
C VAL A 76 -10.00 -8.69 -5.66
N TYR A 77 -10.94 -8.71 -6.61
CA TYR A 77 -11.49 -7.51 -7.23
C TYR A 77 -12.53 -6.79 -6.35
N PRO A 78 -12.89 -5.53 -6.67
CA PRO A 78 -13.89 -4.74 -5.92
C PRO A 78 -15.25 -5.39 -5.73
N ASP A 79 -15.71 -6.17 -6.70
CA ASP A 79 -16.96 -6.94 -6.62
C ASP A 79 -16.91 -8.10 -5.60
N ARG A 80 -15.71 -8.44 -5.10
CA ARG A 80 -15.49 -9.50 -4.10
C ARG A 80 -15.15 -8.95 -2.72
N HIS A 81 -14.37 -7.88 -2.63
CA HIS A 81 -14.03 -7.28 -1.34
C HIS A 81 -15.00 -6.18 -0.90
N GLY A 82 -15.97 -5.79 -1.74
CA GLY A 82 -17.08 -4.89 -1.38
C GLY A 82 -16.77 -3.39 -1.40
N ILE A 83 -15.53 -2.98 -1.65
CA ILE A 83 -15.12 -1.57 -1.68
C ILE A 83 -15.07 -1.09 -3.12
N LEU A 84 -16.14 -0.44 -3.58
CA LEU A 84 -16.36 -0.13 -5.00
C LEU A 84 -15.78 1.20 -5.45
N HIS A 85 -15.63 2.16 -4.53
CA HIS A 85 -15.11 3.51 -4.79
C HIS A 85 -14.62 4.15 -3.48
N ASN A 86 -13.94 5.30 -3.54
CA ASN A 86 -13.55 6.08 -2.35
C ASN A 86 -14.78 6.56 -1.54
N SER A 87 -15.93 6.70 -2.20
CA SER A 87 -17.22 6.91 -1.56
C SER A 87 -18.35 6.32 -2.42
N PHE A 88 -19.29 5.62 -1.80
CA PHE A 88 -20.45 5.00 -2.45
C PHE A 88 -21.60 4.82 -1.47
N TRP A 89 -22.81 4.61 -1.98
CA TRP A 89 -24.00 4.36 -1.16
C TRP A 89 -24.34 2.87 -1.16
N ASP A 90 -24.37 2.27 0.02
CA ASP A 90 -24.92 0.93 0.24
C ASP A 90 -26.38 1.03 0.71
N VAL A 91 -27.26 0.24 0.10
CA VAL A 91 -28.71 0.29 0.38
C VAL A 91 -29.09 -0.13 1.79
N LYS A 92 -28.24 -0.91 2.48
CA LYS A 92 -28.47 -1.39 3.85
C LYS A 92 -27.65 -0.62 4.88
N ARG A 93 -26.40 -0.28 4.55
CA ARG A 93 -25.41 0.31 5.45
C ARG A 93 -25.30 1.83 5.32
N GLY A 94 -25.87 2.42 4.26
CA GLY A 94 -25.83 3.85 3.98
C GLY A 94 -24.54 4.29 3.29
N LEU A 95 -24.17 5.55 3.49
CA LEU A 95 -23.00 6.15 2.85
C LEU A 95 -21.69 5.56 3.39
N PHE A 96 -20.91 4.94 2.52
CA PHE A 96 -19.50 4.72 2.73
C PHE A 96 -18.71 5.97 2.29
N ASN A 97 -17.95 6.56 3.21
CA ASN A 97 -17.03 7.65 2.94
C ASN A 97 -15.99 7.69 4.06
N TYR A 98 -14.74 7.32 3.76
CA TYR A 98 -13.67 7.28 4.77
C TYR A 98 -14.12 6.54 6.05
N SER A 99 -14.61 5.30 5.95
CA SER A 99 -15.01 4.54 7.14
C SER A 99 -13.82 3.79 7.74
N ASP A 100 -13.64 3.91 9.05
CA ASP A 100 -12.64 3.18 9.84
C ASP A 100 -13.05 1.72 10.15
N ASP A 101 -14.33 1.39 9.93
CA ASP A 101 -14.92 0.07 10.16
C ASP A 101 -14.43 -0.95 9.10
N ALA A 102 -13.54 -1.85 9.53
CA ALA A 102 -12.97 -2.88 8.69
C ALA A 102 -14.04 -3.87 8.16
N SER A 103 -15.23 -3.94 8.78
CA SER A 103 -16.32 -4.82 8.32
C SER A 103 -16.93 -4.40 6.99
N TRP A 104 -16.58 -3.24 6.44
CA TRP A 104 -16.89 -2.89 5.05
C TRP A 104 -16.14 -3.76 4.03
N ILE A 105 -15.02 -4.36 4.41
CA ILE A 105 -14.27 -5.27 3.56
C ILE A 105 -14.85 -6.68 3.71
N GLU A 106 -15.29 -7.28 2.61
CA GLU A 106 -15.94 -8.61 2.61
C GLU A 106 -14.96 -9.78 2.45
N ALA A 107 -13.70 -9.50 2.10
CA ALA A 107 -12.62 -10.47 1.95
C ALA A 107 -11.51 -10.24 2.99
N PRO A 108 -10.87 -11.30 3.54
CA PRO A 108 -9.86 -11.13 4.57
C PRO A 108 -8.61 -10.42 4.01
N PRO A 109 -8.20 -9.30 4.61
CA PRO A 109 -6.92 -8.67 4.27
C PRO A 109 -5.72 -9.54 4.65
N ILE A 110 -4.59 -9.38 3.95
CA ILE A 110 -3.39 -10.19 4.15
C ILE A 110 -2.81 -10.08 5.57
N TRP A 111 -2.95 -8.94 6.24
CA TRP A 111 -2.54 -8.82 7.65
C TRP A 111 -3.39 -9.70 8.57
N VAL A 112 -4.69 -9.85 8.29
CA VAL A 112 -5.55 -10.79 9.04
C VAL A 112 -5.11 -12.23 8.80
N LEU A 113 -4.85 -12.59 7.55
CA LEU A 113 -4.40 -13.94 7.19
C LEU A 113 -3.05 -14.29 7.83
N ALA A 114 -2.14 -13.31 7.93
CA ALA A 114 -0.87 -13.46 8.63
C ALA A 114 -1.08 -13.74 10.13
N GLU A 115 -1.90 -12.93 10.80
CA GLU A 115 -2.18 -13.06 12.24
C GLU A 115 -2.86 -14.39 12.58
N GLN A 116 -3.79 -14.86 11.73
CA GLN A 116 -4.41 -16.18 11.84
C GLN A 116 -3.39 -17.33 11.79
N GLN A 117 -2.26 -17.12 11.13
CA GLN A 117 -1.15 -18.09 11.06
C GLN A 117 -0.08 -17.86 12.12
N GLY A 118 -0.34 -16.99 13.10
CA GLY A 118 0.62 -16.64 14.16
C GLY A 118 1.76 -15.74 13.68
N ILE A 119 1.63 -15.11 12.52
CA ILE A 119 2.62 -14.17 11.97
C ILE A 119 2.20 -12.75 12.33
N LYS A 120 2.98 -12.10 13.20
CA LYS A 120 2.76 -10.70 13.57
C LYS A 120 2.88 -9.79 12.36
N SER A 121 1.94 -8.86 12.26
CA SER A 121 1.86 -7.87 11.19
C SER A 121 1.86 -6.45 11.75
N ALA A 122 2.38 -5.52 10.97
CA ALA A 122 2.40 -4.10 11.26
C ALA A 122 1.87 -3.29 10.07
N VAL A 123 0.85 -2.47 10.31
CA VAL A 123 0.24 -1.66 9.26
C VAL A 123 0.29 -0.18 9.60
N PHE A 124 1.07 0.58 8.85
CA PHE A 124 1.16 2.03 8.95
C PHE A 124 0.33 2.68 7.84
N PHE A 125 -0.96 2.83 8.13
CA PHE A 125 -1.99 3.32 7.21
C PHE A 125 -2.21 2.39 6.01
N TRP A 126 -3.35 1.74 5.98
CA TRP A 126 -3.89 1.04 4.83
C TRP A 126 -5.42 1.06 4.93
N VAL A 127 -6.13 1.10 3.80
CA VAL A 127 -7.60 1.15 3.82
C VAL A 127 -8.16 -0.08 4.54
N GLY A 128 -8.96 0.15 5.59
CA GLY A 128 -9.54 -0.90 6.43
C GLY A 128 -8.63 -1.48 7.51
N SER A 129 -7.42 -0.94 7.72
CA SER A 129 -6.53 -1.40 8.79
C SER A 129 -6.82 -0.78 10.16
N GLU A 130 -7.70 0.24 10.23
CA GLU A 130 -7.88 1.06 11.44
C GLU A 130 -8.55 0.29 12.58
N THR A 131 -9.46 -0.65 12.27
CA THR A 131 -10.16 -1.51 13.23
C THR A 131 -9.96 -3.00 12.91
N ASP A 132 -10.44 -3.88 13.78
CA ASP A 132 -10.32 -5.33 13.60
C ASP A 132 -11.35 -5.85 12.59
N TRP A 133 -10.89 -6.68 11.66
CA TRP A 133 -11.75 -7.40 10.73
C TRP A 133 -12.20 -8.71 11.39
N HIS A 134 -13.49 -8.81 11.72
CA HIS A 134 -14.06 -9.97 12.42
C HIS A 134 -13.23 -10.41 13.65
N SER A 135 -12.89 -9.43 14.51
CA SER A 135 -12.11 -9.61 15.74
C SER A 135 -10.63 -9.95 15.56
N ILE A 136 -10.11 -9.90 14.34
CA ILE A 136 -8.69 -10.08 14.05
C ILE A 136 -8.18 -8.85 13.30
N GLY A 137 -7.08 -8.28 13.77
CA GLY A 137 -6.41 -7.16 13.11
C GLY A 137 -4.91 -7.24 13.32
N ALA A 138 -4.18 -6.29 12.72
CA ALA A 138 -2.73 -6.28 12.83
C ALA A 138 -2.26 -6.11 14.28
N SER A 139 -1.24 -6.86 14.67
CA SER A 139 -0.54 -6.78 15.95
C SER A 139 -0.07 -5.36 16.25
N TYR A 140 0.39 -4.65 15.23
CA TYR A 140 0.73 -3.24 15.29
C TYR A 140 0.00 -2.47 14.21
N ARG A 141 -0.61 -1.34 14.56
CA ARG A 141 -1.20 -0.45 13.56
C ARG A 141 -1.05 1.00 13.96
N LYS A 142 -0.95 1.87 12.97
CA LYS A 142 -1.20 3.30 13.16
C LYS A 142 -2.65 3.59 12.77
N ALA A 143 -3.44 4.04 13.75
CA ALA A 143 -4.82 4.50 13.60
C ALA A 143 -5.11 5.62 14.63
N PRO A 144 -6.05 6.55 14.37
CA PRO A 144 -6.68 6.75 13.07
C PRO A 144 -5.69 7.28 12.02
N PHE A 145 -6.09 7.28 10.75
CA PHE A 145 -5.30 7.97 9.71
C PHE A 145 -5.09 9.44 10.04
N ASP A 146 -3.88 9.92 9.75
CA ASP A 146 -3.51 11.31 9.91
C ASP A 146 -2.65 11.76 8.71
N PRO A 147 -3.19 12.62 7.82
CA PRO A 147 -2.47 13.10 6.63
C PRO A 147 -1.30 14.02 6.98
N ASN A 148 -1.14 14.43 8.24
CA ASN A 148 -0.03 15.28 8.65
C ASN A 148 1.23 14.49 8.99
N ILE A 149 1.12 13.17 9.20
CA ILE A 149 2.27 12.31 9.51
C ILE A 149 3.13 12.14 8.26
N LYS A 150 4.38 12.58 8.37
CA LYS A 150 5.33 12.58 7.26
C LYS A 150 5.98 11.21 7.08
N GLU A 151 6.40 10.91 5.86
CA GLU A 151 7.04 9.64 5.52
C GLU A 151 8.30 9.36 6.34
N GLU A 152 9.04 10.39 6.77
CA GLU A 152 10.18 10.25 7.67
C GLU A 152 9.79 9.55 8.98
N GLN A 153 8.61 9.87 9.54
CA GLN A 153 8.09 9.23 10.74
C GLN A 153 7.62 7.79 10.47
N LYS A 154 7.06 7.55 9.27
CA LYS A 154 6.68 6.20 8.81
C LYS A 154 7.92 5.31 8.70
N ILE A 155 9.00 5.83 8.09
CA ILE A 155 10.31 5.17 7.99
C ILE A 155 10.87 4.87 9.38
N GLU A 156 10.89 5.85 10.29
CA GLU A 156 11.37 5.64 11.66
C GLU A 156 10.62 4.50 12.35
N GLN A 157 9.30 4.43 12.19
CA GLN A 157 8.50 3.38 12.78
C GLN A 157 8.74 2.01 12.13
N ILE A 158 8.90 1.94 10.81
CA ILE A 158 9.28 0.71 10.09
C ILE A 158 10.61 0.20 10.63
N LEU A 159 11.60 1.08 10.80
CA LEU A 159 12.91 0.72 11.34
C LEU A 159 12.82 0.22 12.79
N LYS A 160 11.97 0.82 13.63
CA LYS A 160 11.69 0.31 14.98
C LYS A 160 11.09 -1.09 14.97
N TRP A 161 10.19 -1.37 14.02
CA TRP A 161 9.57 -2.70 13.89
C TRP A 161 10.58 -3.77 13.48
N ILE A 162 11.44 -3.52 12.48
CA ILE A 162 12.46 -4.49 12.06
C ILE A 162 13.50 -4.77 13.16
N ASP A 163 13.72 -3.81 14.06
CA ASP A 163 14.70 -3.93 15.16
C ASP A 163 14.12 -4.60 16.42
N MET A 164 12.82 -4.94 16.44
CA MET A 164 12.20 -5.66 17.56
C MET A 164 12.83 -7.05 17.77
N ASP A 165 12.67 -7.61 18.97
CA ASP A 165 13.08 -8.99 19.25
C ASP A 165 12.26 -10.00 18.43
N LYS A 166 12.82 -11.18 18.16
CA LYS A 166 12.21 -12.18 17.28
C LYS A 166 10.77 -12.56 17.65
N VAL A 167 10.42 -12.54 18.94
CA VAL A 167 9.07 -12.90 19.40
C VAL A 167 8.06 -11.79 19.09
N ASN A 168 8.48 -10.53 19.12
CA ASN A 168 7.62 -9.38 18.88
C ASN A 168 7.71 -8.78 17.47
N ARG A 169 8.75 -9.12 16.71
CA ARG A 169 8.99 -8.56 15.40
C ARG A 169 7.87 -8.91 14.41
N PRO A 170 7.19 -7.93 13.80
CA PRO A 170 6.28 -8.21 12.71
C PRO A 170 7.06 -8.68 11.49
N ARG A 171 6.54 -9.69 10.79
CA ARG A 171 7.13 -10.21 9.54
C ARG A 171 6.40 -9.73 8.29
N LEU A 172 5.24 -9.11 8.45
CA LEU A 172 4.55 -8.38 7.41
C LEU A 172 4.45 -6.92 7.85
N ILE A 173 5.08 -6.01 7.11
CA ILE A 173 5.03 -4.58 7.35
C ILE A 173 4.43 -3.91 6.11
N MET A 174 3.33 -3.19 6.28
CA MET A 174 2.66 -2.47 5.19
C MET A 174 2.60 -0.98 5.53
N SER A 175 2.92 -0.10 4.58
CA SER A 175 2.87 1.34 4.80
C SER A 175 2.41 2.12 3.58
N TYR A 176 1.44 3.00 3.78
CA TYR A 176 0.98 3.97 2.79
C TYR A 176 1.82 5.26 2.82
N TRP A 177 2.29 5.70 1.66
CA TRP A 177 3.01 6.95 1.43
C TRP A 177 2.21 7.81 0.45
N ASP A 178 2.29 9.13 0.60
CA ASP A 178 1.44 10.05 -0.16
C ASP A 178 1.78 10.07 -1.67
N GLY A 179 2.95 9.51 -2.03
CA GLY A 179 3.37 9.34 -3.42
C GLY A 179 3.35 10.66 -4.16
N THR A 180 2.63 10.68 -5.29
CA THR A 180 2.44 11.86 -6.13
C THR A 180 0.99 12.32 -6.25
N ASP A 181 0.02 11.55 -5.74
CA ASP A 181 -1.41 11.76 -5.97
C ASP A 181 -1.89 13.19 -5.70
N SER A 182 -1.71 13.68 -4.47
CA SER A 182 -2.17 15.02 -4.06
C SER A 182 -1.55 16.15 -4.89
N VAL A 183 -0.27 16.01 -5.25
CA VAL A 183 0.45 17.01 -6.06
C VAL A 183 -0.01 16.93 -7.52
N GLY A 184 -0.24 15.72 -8.04
CA GLY A 184 -0.81 15.47 -9.36
C GLY A 184 -2.20 16.06 -9.51
N HIS A 185 -3.06 15.93 -8.50
CA HIS A 185 -4.38 16.55 -8.48
C HIS A 185 -4.35 18.08 -8.48
N LEU A 186 -3.42 18.69 -7.72
CA LEU A 186 -3.35 20.15 -7.59
C LEU A 186 -2.68 20.84 -8.78
N TYR A 187 -1.69 20.20 -9.39
CA TYR A 187 -0.82 20.86 -10.38
C TYR A 187 -0.74 20.15 -11.74
N GLY A 188 -1.34 18.96 -11.86
CA GLY A 188 -1.25 18.11 -13.04
C GLY A 188 -0.05 17.14 -12.97
N PRO A 189 -0.19 15.91 -13.51
CA PRO A 189 0.86 14.89 -13.50
C PRO A 189 2.15 15.29 -14.22
N ASN A 190 2.07 16.21 -15.19
CA ASN A 190 3.24 16.65 -15.97
C ASN A 190 3.92 17.92 -15.40
N SER A 191 3.48 18.38 -14.22
CA SER A 191 4.03 19.60 -13.63
C SER A 191 5.44 19.41 -13.05
N GLN A 192 6.19 20.51 -12.99
CA GLN A 192 7.47 20.54 -12.28
C GLN A 192 7.30 20.15 -10.80
N ARG A 193 6.21 20.59 -10.15
CA ARG A 193 5.92 20.23 -8.75
C ARG A 193 5.74 18.72 -8.57
N ASN A 194 5.09 18.05 -9.52
CA ASN A 194 4.97 16.60 -9.49
C ASN A 194 6.33 15.90 -9.67
N SER A 195 7.19 16.46 -10.52
CA SER A 195 8.57 16.00 -10.71
C SER A 195 9.44 16.17 -9.45
N GLU A 196 9.27 17.28 -8.73
CA GLU A 196 9.93 17.52 -7.44
C GLU A 196 9.42 16.56 -6.36
N GLN A 197 8.11 16.28 -6.34
CA GLN A 197 7.51 15.34 -5.40
C GLN A 197 8.03 13.92 -5.60
N ILE A 198 8.16 13.42 -6.84
CA ILE A 198 8.72 12.08 -7.07
C ILE A 198 10.21 12.01 -6.65
N LEU A 199 10.97 13.10 -6.81
CA LEU A 199 12.35 13.17 -6.32
C LEU A 199 12.42 13.13 -4.79
N ARG A 200 11.47 13.77 -4.09
CA ARG A 200 11.32 13.66 -2.64
C ARG A 200 11.02 12.21 -2.22
N GLN A 201 10.05 11.56 -2.85
CA GLN A 201 9.71 10.16 -2.56
C GLN A 201 10.89 9.22 -2.84
N ASN A 202 11.66 9.45 -3.90
CA ASN A 202 12.89 8.71 -4.17
C ASN A 202 13.94 8.87 -3.07
N LYS A 203 14.12 10.09 -2.53
CA LYS A 203 15.05 10.32 -1.42
C LYS A 203 14.60 9.58 -0.15
N LEU A 204 13.32 9.61 0.17
CA LEU A 204 12.75 8.88 1.31
C LEU A 204 12.93 7.36 1.18
N LEU A 205 12.68 6.82 -0.02
CA LEU A 205 12.94 5.41 -0.32
C LEU A 205 14.43 5.09 -0.21
N GLN A 206 15.31 5.99 -0.66
CA GLN A 206 16.75 5.82 -0.50
C GLN A 206 17.17 5.77 0.97
N ASP A 207 16.60 6.63 1.82
CA ASP A 207 16.87 6.69 3.25
C ASP A 207 16.47 5.35 3.93
N LEU A 208 15.32 4.76 3.56
CA LEU A 208 14.91 3.42 4.03
C LEU A 208 15.86 2.32 3.55
N ILE A 209 16.22 2.30 2.26
CA ILE A 209 17.13 1.29 1.69
C ILE A 209 18.51 1.35 2.37
N ILE A 210 19.06 2.55 2.60
CA ILE A 210 20.34 2.74 3.30
C ILE A 210 20.25 2.22 4.74
N ALA A 211 19.14 2.49 5.43
CA ALA A 211 18.94 1.98 6.78
C ALA A 211 18.88 0.44 6.85
N ILE A 212 18.31 -0.21 5.82
CA ILE A 212 18.32 -1.68 5.69
C ILE A 212 19.74 -2.19 5.37
N ASP A 213 20.51 -1.51 4.52
CA ASP A 213 21.91 -1.85 4.23
C ASP A 213 22.77 -1.86 5.49
N GLN A 214 22.63 -0.83 6.32
CA GLN A 214 23.39 -0.68 7.56
C GLN A 214 23.13 -1.83 8.53
N ARG A 215 21.92 -2.41 8.48
CA ARG A 215 21.53 -3.60 9.25
C ARG A 215 21.99 -4.91 8.62
N LYS A 216 22.52 -4.88 7.39
CA LYS A 216 22.87 -6.07 6.58
C LYS A 216 21.71 -7.07 6.49
N ALA A 217 20.48 -6.55 6.43
CA ALA A 217 19.27 -7.35 6.62
C ALA A 217 18.66 -7.89 5.31
N TRP A 218 19.25 -7.60 4.15
CA TRP A 218 18.76 -8.10 2.85
C TRP A 218 18.73 -9.62 2.72
N GLY A 219 19.44 -10.36 3.58
CA GLY A 219 19.36 -11.82 3.63
C GLY A 219 17.99 -12.35 4.08
N HIS A 220 17.17 -11.53 4.75
CA HIS A 220 15.86 -11.91 5.26
C HIS A 220 14.78 -10.82 5.07
N ILE A 221 15.10 -9.68 4.45
CA ILE A 221 14.12 -8.63 4.12
C ILE A 221 13.81 -8.62 2.63
N THR A 222 12.51 -8.69 2.30
CA THR A 222 11.98 -8.36 0.98
C THR A 222 11.29 -7.00 1.03
N LEU A 223 11.74 -6.05 0.21
CA LEU A 223 11.10 -4.74 0.05
C LEU A 223 10.34 -4.69 -1.28
N MET A 224 9.03 -4.47 -1.19
CA MET A 224 8.12 -4.25 -2.29
C MET A 224 7.67 -2.80 -2.30
N VAL A 225 7.76 -2.14 -3.46
CA VAL A 225 7.22 -0.79 -3.67
C VAL A 225 6.18 -0.88 -4.79
N VAL A 226 4.97 -0.44 -4.50
CA VAL A 226 3.81 -0.45 -5.41
C VAL A 226 3.16 0.93 -5.49
N SER A 227 2.26 1.08 -6.45
CA SER A 227 1.30 2.18 -6.52
C SER A 227 -0.10 1.56 -6.67
N ASP A 228 -1.11 2.27 -6.22
CA ASP A 228 -2.52 1.88 -6.33
C ASP A 228 -3.11 2.24 -7.71
N HIS A 229 -2.71 3.39 -8.26
CA HIS A 229 -3.06 3.83 -9.61
C HIS A 229 -2.02 4.81 -10.19
N GLY A 230 -2.28 5.28 -11.42
CA GLY A 230 -1.55 6.39 -12.03
C GLY A 230 -2.31 7.70 -11.91
N MET A 231 -1.97 8.67 -12.75
CA MET A 231 -2.62 9.98 -12.80
C MET A 231 -2.74 10.45 -14.25
N THR A 232 -3.82 11.18 -14.57
CA THR A 232 -4.06 11.74 -15.91
C THR A 232 -4.51 13.20 -15.85
N GLU A 233 -4.18 13.96 -16.89
CA GLU A 233 -4.73 15.30 -17.09
C GLU A 233 -6.23 15.20 -17.41
N VAL A 234 -7.02 16.12 -16.86
CA VAL A 234 -8.44 16.25 -17.17
C VAL A 234 -8.61 17.39 -18.18
N THR A 235 -8.84 17.04 -19.45
CA THR A 235 -8.99 18.02 -20.53
C THR A 235 -10.44 18.25 -20.95
N ASN A 236 -11.34 17.34 -20.57
CA ASN A 236 -12.73 17.35 -20.98
C ASN A 236 -13.64 17.10 -19.79
N TYR A 237 -14.76 17.81 -19.73
CA TYR A 237 -15.81 17.60 -18.74
C TYR A 237 -17.15 17.47 -19.45
N ILE A 238 -17.89 16.40 -19.15
CA ILE A 238 -19.24 16.20 -19.66
C ILE A 238 -20.22 16.63 -18.58
N ASN A 239 -20.90 17.75 -18.81
CA ASN A 239 -21.95 18.23 -17.91
C ASN A 239 -23.29 17.56 -18.27
N LEU A 240 -23.63 16.50 -17.54
CA LEU A 240 -24.89 15.77 -17.73
C LEU A 240 -26.13 16.65 -17.48
N GLU A 241 -26.09 17.57 -16.52
CA GLU A 241 -27.20 18.48 -16.24
C GLU A 241 -27.51 19.36 -17.46
N GLN A 242 -26.46 19.88 -18.11
CA GLN A 242 -26.60 20.66 -19.33
C GLN A 242 -27.16 19.82 -20.49
N LEU A 243 -26.67 18.59 -20.66
CA LEU A 243 -27.16 17.68 -21.70
C LEU A 243 -28.63 17.30 -21.50
N LEU A 244 -29.04 17.04 -20.26
CA LEU A 244 -30.44 16.74 -19.92
C LEU A 244 -31.34 17.94 -20.22
N LYS A 245 -30.93 19.16 -19.85
CA LYS A 245 -31.66 20.39 -20.20
C LYS A 245 -31.84 20.56 -21.71
N ILE A 246 -30.80 20.29 -22.49
CA ILE A 246 -30.86 20.35 -23.96
C ILE A 246 -31.82 19.30 -24.52
N SER A 247 -31.88 18.11 -23.94
CA SER A 247 -32.77 17.03 -24.39
C SER A 247 -34.27 17.28 -24.09
N GLY A 248 -34.61 18.34 -23.37
CA GLY A 248 -35.98 18.58 -22.89
C GLY A 248 -36.38 17.72 -21.68
N SER A 249 -35.47 16.88 -21.18
CA SER A 249 -35.65 16.14 -19.93
C SER A 249 -35.57 17.11 -18.75
N LYS A 250 -36.58 17.10 -17.87
CA LYS A 250 -36.53 17.82 -16.59
C LYS A 250 -36.05 16.85 -15.52
N PRO A 251 -34.77 16.87 -15.13
CA PRO A 251 -34.34 16.06 -14.00
C PRO A 251 -35.02 16.58 -12.72
N GLU A 252 -35.90 15.80 -12.13
CA GLU A 252 -36.32 16.01 -10.75
C GLU A 252 -35.25 15.41 -9.84
N PHE A 253 -34.39 16.27 -9.31
CA PHE A 253 -33.46 15.88 -8.26
C PHE A 253 -34.25 15.76 -6.95
N GLN A 254 -34.72 14.56 -6.62
CA GLN A 254 -35.11 14.27 -5.24
C GLN A 254 -33.82 14.22 -4.42
N ARG A 255 -33.75 15.02 -3.35
CA ARG A 255 -32.59 15.12 -2.46
C ARG A 255 -32.24 13.80 -1.76
N ASP A 256 -33.12 12.82 -1.85
CA ASP A 256 -32.93 11.46 -1.37
C ASP A 256 -32.48 10.62 -2.57
N LEU A 257 -31.26 10.08 -2.53
CA LEU A 257 -30.52 9.37 -3.59
C LEU A 257 -31.21 8.08 -4.13
N GLN A 258 -32.47 8.17 -4.59
CA GLN A 258 -33.16 7.14 -5.35
C GLN A 258 -33.29 7.61 -6.81
N TRP A 259 -32.39 7.13 -7.66
CA TRP A 259 -32.54 7.28 -9.10
C TRP A 259 -33.73 6.45 -9.58
N HIS A 260 -34.88 7.09 -9.82
CA HIS A 260 -35.97 6.51 -10.59
C HIS A 260 -35.93 7.09 -12.01
N ILE A 261 -35.56 6.28 -13.00
CA ILE A 261 -35.76 6.63 -14.41
C ILE A 261 -37.20 6.25 -14.76
N PHE A 262 -38.08 7.24 -14.88
CA PHE A 262 -39.41 7.01 -15.45
C PHE A 262 -39.31 7.13 -16.98
N SER A 263 -39.74 6.07 -17.67
CA SER A 263 -39.99 6.05 -19.12
C SER A 263 -41.28 6.76 -19.48
#